data_AF-A0A5B7X2Z7-F1
#
_entry.id   AF-A0A5B7X2Z7-F1
#
_cell.length_a   1.000
_cell.length_b   1.000
_cell.length_c   1.000
_cell.angle_alpha   90.00
_cell.angle_beta   90.00
_cell.angle_gamma   90.00
#
_symmetry.space_group_name_H-M   'P 1'
#
loop_
_entity.id
_entity.type
_entity.pdbx_description
1 polymer ?
#
loop_
_entity_poly.entity_id
_entity_poly.type
_entity_poly.pdbx_seq_one_letter_code
_entity_poly.pdbx_strand_id
1 'polypeptide(L)'
;MINKIEKHEVLSSFIEETCSENGVCVSFDDSISEDSYVIIKVDKFYNSLNIEFRPPSVDCLIVRECINRGHGLTLVELKKANSSKDFDMKNIEQKFETTLSDFISDKFADPLLINYNDVKLFFVSNKEIYKRDLGLKMEALINIRFKFNDKTLMIRPLMPTPTIKNCYG
;
A
#
# COMPACT_ATOMS: atom_id res chain seq x y z
N MET A 1 -15.92 9.01 0.19
CA MET A 1 -14.82 8.94 -0.82
C MET A 1 -14.85 7.62 -1.54
N ILE A 2 -15.04 6.52 -0.81
CA ILE A 2 -15.17 5.15 -1.33
C ILE A 2 -16.14 5.08 -2.52
N ASN A 3 -17.38 5.56 -2.38
CA ASN A 3 -18.34 5.62 -3.49
C ASN A 3 -17.85 6.36 -4.74
N LYS A 4 -16.92 7.32 -4.62
CA LYS A 4 -16.32 7.99 -5.79
C LYS A 4 -15.32 7.07 -6.47
N ILE A 5 -14.50 6.35 -5.70
CA ILE A 5 -13.53 5.37 -6.21
C ILE A 5 -14.26 4.22 -6.92
N GLU A 6 -15.30 3.66 -6.30
CA GLU A 6 -16.10 2.55 -6.85
C GLU A 6 -16.79 2.89 -8.17
N LYS A 7 -17.17 4.18 -8.34
CA LYS A 7 -17.83 4.67 -9.55
C LYS A 7 -16.89 5.33 -10.55
N HIS A 8 -15.60 5.40 -10.22
CA HIS A 8 -14.62 6.03 -11.09
C HIS A 8 -14.41 5.14 -12.33
N GLU A 9 -14.34 5.76 -13.51
CA GLU A 9 -14.27 5.06 -14.80
C GLU A 9 -13.10 4.06 -14.90
N VAL A 10 -11.93 4.45 -14.40
CA VAL A 10 -10.72 3.60 -14.42
C VAL A 10 -10.54 2.79 -13.12
N LEU A 11 -10.51 3.45 -11.95
CA LEU A 11 -10.19 2.78 -10.68
C LEU A 11 -11.11 1.59 -10.36
N SER A 12 -12.39 1.66 -10.74
CA SER A 12 -13.36 0.60 -10.49
C SER A 12 -12.97 -0.76 -11.08
N SER A 13 -12.21 -0.76 -12.18
CA SER A 13 -11.70 -1.97 -12.83
C SER A 13 -10.53 -2.63 -12.09
N PHE A 14 -9.96 -1.95 -11.09
CA PHE A 14 -8.82 -2.42 -10.30
C PHE A 14 -9.18 -2.61 -8.82
N ILE A 15 -10.46 -2.54 -8.47
CA ILE A 15 -10.94 -2.86 -7.12
C ILE A 15 -10.95 -4.38 -6.95
N GLU A 16 -10.48 -4.85 -5.80
CA GLU A 16 -10.52 -6.25 -5.42
C GLU A 16 -11.08 -6.43 -4.01
N GLU A 17 -11.55 -7.64 -3.71
CA GLU A 17 -12.02 -8.00 -2.37
C GLU A 17 -10.87 -8.21 -1.39
N THR A 18 -9.68 -8.60 -1.87
CA THR A 18 -8.54 -8.89 -0.99
C THR A 18 -7.22 -8.29 -1.49
N CYS A 19 -6.36 -7.93 -0.55
CA CYS A 19 -4.95 -7.63 -0.82
C CYS A 19 -4.10 -8.86 -0.48
N SER A 20 -3.91 -9.72 -1.49
CA SER A 20 -3.28 -11.03 -1.33
C SER A 20 -2.37 -11.34 -2.51
N GLU A 21 -1.18 -11.87 -2.25
CA GLU A 21 -0.31 -12.41 -3.28
C GLU A 21 0.53 -13.58 -2.72
N ASN A 22 0.56 -14.70 -3.43
CA ASN A 22 1.46 -15.83 -3.15
C ASN A 22 1.43 -16.37 -1.69
N GLY A 23 0.29 -16.24 -0.99
CA GLY A 23 0.10 -16.67 0.39
C GLY A 23 0.47 -15.62 1.46
N VAL A 24 0.78 -14.40 1.05
CA VAL A 24 0.91 -13.21 1.92
C VAL A 24 -0.34 -12.37 1.71
N CYS A 25 -1.03 -12.04 2.80
CA CYS A 25 -2.35 -11.41 2.74
C CYS A 25 -2.46 -10.36 3.84
N VAL A 26 -3.19 -9.28 3.57
CA VAL A 26 -3.60 -8.35 4.62
C VAL A 26 -5.05 -8.65 4.98
N SER A 27 -5.33 -8.79 6.28
CA SER A 27 -6.71 -8.93 6.79
C SER A 27 -7.22 -7.61 7.37
N PHE A 28 -8.51 -7.51 7.62
CA PHE A 28 -9.13 -6.40 8.34
C PHE A 28 -9.57 -6.87 9.71
N ASP A 29 -9.59 -5.95 10.68
CA ASP A 29 -10.18 -6.21 11.98
C ASP A 29 -11.69 -6.42 11.83
N ASP A 30 -12.27 -7.38 12.55
CA ASP A 30 -13.70 -7.74 12.46
C ASP A 30 -14.64 -6.55 12.75
N SER A 31 -14.14 -5.50 13.41
CA SER A 31 -14.88 -4.26 13.67
C SER A 31 -14.95 -3.30 12.47
N ILE A 32 -14.28 -3.59 11.35
CA ILE A 32 -14.29 -2.79 10.13
C ILE A 32 -15.27 -3.42 9.13
N SER A 33 -16.31 -2.68 8.76
CA SER A 33 -17.28 -3.12 7.75
C SER A 33 -16.66 -3.16 6.35
N GLU A 34 -17.00 -4.17 5.54
CA GLU A 34 -16.57 -4.29 4.14
C GLU A 34 -16.98 -3.09 3.29
N ASP A 35 -18.14 -2.47 3.57
CA ASP A 35 -18.61 -1.26 2.88
C ASP A 35 -17.82 0.00 3.27
N SER A 36 -16.98 -0.08 4.30
CA SER A 36 -16.21 1.05 4.84
C SER A 36 -14.76 1.09 4.36
N TYR A 37 -14.38 0.23 3.40
CA TYR A 37 -13.10 0.32 2.72
C TYR A 37 -13.17 -0.08 1.25
N VAL A 38 -12.12 0.26 0.52
CA VAL A 38 -11.88 -0.20 -0.85
C VAL A 38 -10.40 -0.57 -1.00
N ILE A 39 -10.14 -1.67 -1.70
CA ILE A 39 -8.79 -2.15 -2.02
C ILE A 39 -8.59 -2.00 -3.52
N ILE A 40 -7.56 -1.25 -3.92
CA ILE A 40 -7.19 -1.01 -5.32
C ILE A 40 -5.87 -1.73 -5.60
N LYS A 41 -5.84 -2.61 -6.61
CA LYS A 41 -4.61 -3.27 -7.09
C LYS A 41 -3.82 -2.35 -8.02
N VAL A 42 -2.90 -1.59 -7.44
CA VAL A 42 -2.09 -0.59 -8.15
C VAL A 42 -1.16 -1.25 -9.17
N ASP A 43 -0.56 -2.38 -8.82
CA ASP A 43 0.24 -3.23 -9.72
C ASP A 43 -0.55 -3.66 -10.97
N LYS A 44 -1.81 -4.11 -10.81
CA LYS A 44 -2.67 -4.48 -11.94
C LYS A 44 -2.92 -3.31 -12.87
N PHE A 45 -3.09 -2.09 -12.34
CA PHE A 45 -3.21 -0.89 -13.16
C PHE A 45 -1.97 -0.67 -14.03
N TYR A 46 -0.77 -0.58 -13.46
CA TYR A 46 0.45 -0.36 -14.26
C TYR A 46 0.74 -1.53 -15.21
N ASN A 47 0.40 -2.76 -14.82
CA ASN A 47 0.52 -3.93 -15.68
C ASN A 47 -0.42 -3.89 -16.90
N SER A 48 -1.53 -3.15 -16.83
CA SER A 48 -2.50 -3.02 -17.92
C SER A 48 -2.11 -1.99 -18.99
N LEU A 49 -1.13 -1.11 -18.72
CA LEU A 49 -0.81 0.04 -19.59
C LEU A 49 -0.13 -0.33 -20.92
N ASN A 50 0.23 -1.60 -21.16
CA ASN A 50 0.91 -2.07 -22.37
C ASN A 50 2.15 -1.24 -22.76
N ILE A 51 2.93 -0.82 -21.76
CA ILE A 51 4.17 -0.06 -21.93
C ILE A 51 5.41 -0.95 -21.72
N GLU A 52 6.49 -0.63 -22.42
CA GLU A 52 7.75 -1.39 -22.37
C GLU A 52 8.37 -1.37 -20.96
N PHE A 53 8.42 -0.19 -20.33
CA PHE A 53 8.93 0.00 -18.98
C PHE A 53 7.79 0.33 -18.02
N ARG A 54 7.40 -0.66 -17.22
CA ARG A 54 6.34 -0.49 -16.22
C ARG A 54 6.89 0.18 -14.96
N PRO A 55 6.30 1.31 -14.51
CA PRO A 55 6.66 1.91 -13.24
C PRO A 55 6.50 0.90 -12.09
N PRO A 56 7.47 0.83 -11.16
CA PRO A 56 7.32 0.00 -9.98
C PRO A 56 6.20 0.56 -9.11
N SER A 57 5.27 -0.28 -8.67
CA SER A 57 4.21 0.11 -7.74
C SER A 57 4.01 -0.90 -6.64
N VAL A 58 3.34 -0.47 -5.57
CA VAL A 58 2.88 -1.37 -4.51
C VAL A 58 1.79 -2.31 -5.04
N ASP A 59 1.56 -3.42 -4.35
CA ASP A 59 0.51 -4.38 -4.72
C ASP A 59 -0.89 -3.83 -4.51
N CYS A 60 -1.11 -3.13 -3.40
CA CYS A 60 -2.44 -2.63 -3.05
C CYS A 60 -2.40 -1.23 -2.44
N LEU A 61 -3.46 -0.47 -2.70
CA LEU A 61 -3.80 0.76 -2.02
C LEU A 61 -5.16 0.56 -1.36
N ILE A 62 -5.21 0.77 -0.04
CA ILE A 62 -6.43 0.59 0.75
C ILE A 62 -6.87 1.95 1.27
N VAL A 63 -8.08 2.36 0.90
CA VAL A 63 -8.75 3.53 1.48
C VAL A 63 -9.86 3.04 2.40
N ARG A 64 -9.92 3.55 3.63
CA ARG A 64 -10.96 3.17 4.60
C ARG A 64 -11.55 4.39 5.31
N GLU A 65 -12.80 4.31 5.74
CA GLU A 65 -13.40 5.31 6.62
C GLU A 65 -12.81 5.20 8.03
N CYS A 66 -12.60 6.33 8.70
CA CYS A 66 -12.20 6.36 10.11
C CYS A 66 -13.42 6.57 11.01
N ILE A 67 -13.38 6.00 12.23
CA ILE A 67 -14.53 5.95 13.16
C ILE A 67 -15.15 7.34 13.40
N ASN A 68 -14.34 8.38 13.62
CA ASN A 68 -14.85 9.70 14.01
C ASN A 68 -15.19 10.60 12.81
N ARG A 69 -14.40 10.53 11.74
CA ARG A 69 -14.55 11.24 10.46
C ARG A 69 -13.34 10.93 9.58
N GLY A 70 -13.46 11.17 8.28
CA GLY A 70 -12.32 11.20 7.36
C GLY A 70 -11.90 9.80 6.92
N HIS A 71 -10.72 9.71 6.32
CA HIS A 71 -10.27 8.48 5.70
C HIS A 71 -8.83 8.15 6.10
N GLY A 72 -8.56 6.86 6.21
CA GLY A 72 -7.22 6.30 6.33
C GLY A 72 -6.75 5.76 4.99
N LEU A 73 -5.45 5.87 4.73
CA LEU A 73 -4.77 5.34 3.56
C LEU A 73 -3.71 4.33 4.00
N THR A 74 -3.70 3.16 3.39
CA THR A 74 -2.62 2.18 3.57
C THR A 74 -2.11 1.73 2.21
N LEU A 75 -0.83 1.94 1.92
CA LEU A 75 -0.14 1.34 0.78
C LEU A 75 0.49 0.03 1.25
N VAL A 76 0.31 -1.04 0.49
CA VAL A 76 0.76 -2.38 0.86
C VAL A 76 1.61 -2.96 -0.27
N GLU A 77 2.88 -3.22 0.04
CA GLU A 77 3.79 -4.05 -0.75
C GLU A 77 3.89 -5.43 -0.11
N LEU A 78 3.52 -6.47 -0.85
CA LEU A 78 3.59 -7.87 -0.47
C LEU A 78 4.86 -8.49 -1.05
N LYS A 79 5.59 -9.23 -0.22
CA LYS A 79 6.80 -9.90 -0.65
C LYS A 79 6.85 -11.34 -0.17
N LYS A 80 6.80 -12.26 -1.12
CA LYS A 80 7.30 -13.62 -0.91
C LYS A 80 8.81 -13.64 -1.14
N ALA A 81 9.58 -13.66 -0.06
CA ALA A 81 11.04 -13.73 -0.17
C ALA A 81 11.48 -15.20 -0.09
N ASN A 82 12.08 -15.75 -1.15
CA ASN A 82 12.69 -17.08 -1.13
C ASN A 82 14.14 -17.01 -0.61
N SER A 83 14.79 -15.84 -0.75
CA SER A 83 16.15 -15.53 -0.26
C SER A 83 16.31 -14.03 0.11
N SER A 84 17.41 -13.65 0.76
CA SER A 84 17.75 -12.23 1.04
C SER A 84 18.23 -11.46 -0.20
N LYS A 85 18.54 -12.17 -1.29
CA LYS A 85 18.88 -11.57 -2.60
C LYS A 85 17.64 -11.02 -3.31
N ASP A 86 16.46 -11.53 -2.98
CA ASP A 86 15.19 -11.09 -3.55
C ASP A 86 14.75 -9.72 -2.97
N PHE A 87 15.52 -9.20 -2.01
CA PHE A 87 15.29 -7.94 -1.32
C PHE A 87 16.07 -6.80 -1.99
N ASP A 88 15.42 -6.18 -2.98
CA ASP A 88 15.86 -4.94 -3.61
C ASP A 88 15.22 -3.74 -2.94
N MET A 89 16.00 -3.06 -2.08
CA MET A 89 15.53 -1.90 -1.32
C MET A 89 15.17 -0.72 -2.23
N LYS A 90 15.94 -0.51 -3.31
CA LYS A 90 15.69 0.60 -4.23
C LYS A 90 14.37 0.40 -4.95
N ASN A 91 14.11 -0.82 -5.40
CA ASN A 91 12.83 -1.15 -6.01
C ASN A 91 11.66 -0.94 -5.04
N ILE A 92 11.78 -1.38 -3.78
CA ILE A 92 10.72 -1.19 -2.77
C ILE A 92 10.48 0.31 -2.50
N GLU A 93 11.55 1.09 -2.34
CA GLU A 93 11.45 2.55 -2.20
C GLU A 93 10.71 3.17 -3.38
N GLN A 94 11.13 2.84 -4.61
CA GLN A 94 10.50 3.34 -5.83
C GLN A 94 9.04 2.94 -5.95
N LYS A 95 8.64 1.75 -5.49
CA LYS A 95 7.24 1.31 -5.49
C LYS A 95 6.34 2.23 -4.65
N PHE A 96 6.78 2.58 -3.44
CA PHE A 96 6.04 3.53 -2.60
C PHE A 96 6.06 4.94 -3.18
N GLU A 97 7.22 5.41 -3.64
CA GLU A 97 7.36 6.76 -4.21
C GLU A 97 6.50 6.95 -5.45
N THR A 98 6.51 6.00 -6.39
CA THR A 98 5.69 6.02 -7.61
C THR A 98 4.20 5.97 -7.26
N THR A 99 3.82 5.17 -6.27
CA THR A 99 2.41 5.11 -5.87
C THR A 99 1.94 6.44 -5.25
N LEU A 100 2.76 7.08 -4.42
CA LEU A 100 2.41 8.38 -3.82
C LEU A 100 2.42 9.51 -4.85
N SER A 101 3.46 9.62 -5.66
CA SER A 101 3.67 10.75 -6.58
C SER A 101 2.92 10.64 -7.90
N ASP A 102 2.95 9.48 -8.56
CA ASP A 102 2.32 9.27 -9.86
C ASP A 102 0.88 8.77 -9.70
N PHE A 103 0.68 7.64 -9.00
CA PHE A 103 -0.66 7.02 -8.93
C PHE A 103 -1.66 7.91 -8.16
N ILE A 104 -1.32 8.32 -6.93
CA ILE A 104 -2.22 9.11 -6.08
C ILE A 104 -2.23 10.58 -6.48
N SER A 105 -1.05 11.21 -6.61
CA SER A 105 -0.97 12.68 -6.68
C SER A 105 -1.10 13.24 -8.09
N ASP A 106 -0.88 12.43 -9.14
CA ASP A 106 -1.00 12.85 -10.54
C ASP A 106 -2.20 12.17 -11.22
N LYS A 107 -2.11 10.86 -11.50
CA LYS A 107 -3.10 10.14 -12.32
C LYS A 107 -4.50 10.11 -11.75
N PHE A 108 -4.61 9.89 -10.44
CA PHE A 108 -5.89 9.75 -9.74
C PHE A 108 -6.04 10.77 -8.62
N ALA A 109 -5.50 11.98 -8.83
CA ALA A 109 -5.57 13.07 -7.87
C ALA A 109 -7.01 13.36 -7.41
N ASP A 110 -7.99 13.32 -8.33
CA ASP A 110 -9.39 13.10 -7.97
C ASP A 110 -9.70 11.62 -8.27
N PRO A 111 -10.07 10.79 -7.28
CA PRO A 111 -10.50 11.15 -5.92
C PRO A 111 -9.43 10.98 -4.82
N LEU A 112 -8.19 10.62 -5.13
CA LEU A 112 -7.24 10.09 -4.12
C LEU A 112 -6.39 11.15 -3.41
N LEU A 113 -6.15 12.33 -3.97
CA LEU A 113 -5.31 13.38 -3.36
C LEU A 113 -6.15 14.22 -2.38
N ILE A 114 -6.30 13.70 -1.16
CA ILE A 114 -6.99 14.36 -0.05
C ILE A 114 -6.13 14.39 1.22
N ASN A 115 -6.60 15.12 2.23
CA ASN A 115 -6.04 15.07 3.57
C ASN A 115 -6.55 13.85 4.33
N TYR A 116 -5.73 12.79 4.38
CA TYR A 116 -6.01 11.59 5.16
C TYR A 116 -5.64 11.76 6.64
N ASN A 117 -6.41 11.12 7.52
CA ASN A 117 -6.19 11.17 8.96
C ASN A 117 -5.05 10.23 9.39
N ASP A 118 -4.99 9.05 8.80
CA ASP A 118 -3.97 8.03 9.05
C ASP A 118 -3.38 7.57 7.71
N VAL A 119 -2.06 7.65 7.55
CA VAL A 119 -1.37 7.16 6.34
C VAL A 119 -0.29 6.18 6.74
N LYS A 120 -0.33 4.98 6.14
CA LYS A 120 0.56 3.86 6.48
C LYS A 120 1.19 3.29 5.22
N LEU A 121 2.49 3.01 5.29
CA LEU A 121 3.24 2.31 4.25
C LEU A 121 3.64 0.95 4.81
N PHE A 122 3.01 -0.12 4.33
CA PHE A 122 3.19 -1.48 4.82
C PHE A 122 4.05 -2.28 3.86
N PHE A 123 5.15 -2.81 4.37
CA PHE A 123 5.93 -3.83 3.69
C PHE A 123 5.67 -5.16 4.38
N VAL A 124 4.96 -6.08 3.73
CA VAL A 124 4.51 -7.35 4.32
C VAL A 124 5.31 -8.49 3.72
N SER A 125 6.00 -9.25 4.56
CA SER A 125 6.86 -10.37 4.13
C SER A 125 6.44 -11.67 4.80
N ASN A 126 6.74 -12.80 4.15
CA ASN A 126 6.62 -14.12 4.76
C ASN A 126 7.88 -14.59 5.51
N LYS A 127 8.96 -13.80 5.49
CA LYS A 127 10.22 -14.10 6.18
C LYS A 127 10.48 -13.20 7.36
N GLU A 128 10.85 -13.81 8.49
CA GLU A 128 11.27 -13.10 9.70
C GLU A 128 12.26 -11.99 9.38
N ILE A 129 11.84 -10.78 9.72
CA ILE A 129 12.43 -9.50 9.31
C ILE A 129 13.81 -9.28 9.98
N TYR A 130 14.14 -10.07 11.01
CA TYR A 130 15.28 -9.87 11.91
C TYR A 130 16.38 -10.94 11.83
N LYS A 131 16.44 -11.78 10.77
CA LYS A 131 17.63 -12.61 10.52
C LYS A 131 18.80 -11.71 10.10
N ARG A 132 20.01 -11.94 10.65
CA ARG A 132 21.18 -11.01 10.61
C ARG A 132 21.38 -10.25 9.28
N ASP A 133 21.39 -10.92 8.13
CA ASP A 133 21.62 -10.25 6.82
C ASP A 133 20.42 -9.43 6.32
N LEU A 134 19.20 -9.83 6.68
CA LEU A 134 17.99 -9.08 6.37
C LEU A 134 17.87 -7.85 7.28
N GLY A 135 18.30 -7.97 8.53
CA GLY A 135 18.22 -6.93 9.56
C GLY A 135 18.77 -5.58 9.11
N LEU A 136 20.00 -5.53 8.58
CA LEU A 136 20.60 -4.27 8.11
C LEU A 136 19.85 -3.64 6.94
N LYS A 137 19.39 -4.45 5.98
CA LYS A 137 18.56 -3.96 4.87
C LYS A 137 17.21 -3.44 5.38
N MET A 138 16.65 -4.07 6.40
CA MET A 138 15.37 -3.65 6.98
C MET A 138 15.52 -2.36 7.74
N GLU A 139 16.57 -2.24 8.55
CA GLU A 139 16.94 -1.01 9.25
C GLU A 139 17.12 0.16 8.27
N ALA A 140 17.77 -0.07 7.13
CA ALA A 140 17.88 0.95 6.09
C ALA A 140 16.49 1.31 5.53
N LEU A 141 15.67 0.31 5.17
CA LEU A 141 14.36 0.52 4.56
C LEU A 141 13.38 1.28 5.46
N ILE A 142 13.30 0.95 6.75
CA ILE A 142 12.40 1.64 7.70
C ILE A 142 12.86 3.08 8.00
N ASN A 143 14.11 3.39 7.71
CA ASN A 143 14.67 4.73 7.87
C ASN A 143 14.48 5.64 6.65
N ILE A 144 13.95 5.12 5.55
CA ILE A 144 13.54 5.94 4.41
C ILE A 144 12.37 6.84 4.82
N ARG A 145 12.36 8.07 4.30
CA ARG A 145 11.35 9.10 4.59
C ARG A 145 10.65 9.48 3.29
N PHE A 146 9.36 9.25 3.24
CA PHE A 146 8.51 9.66 2.11
C PHE A 146 7.75 10.92 2.49
N LYS A 147 7.57 11.83 1.53
CA LYS A 147 6.73 13.02 1.72
C LYS A 147 5.39 12.80 1.03
N PHE A 148 4.31 13.05 1.75
CA PHE A 148 2.96 13.00 1.18
C PHE A 148 2.09 14.03 1.89
N ASN A 149 1.60 15.02 1.13
CA ASN A 149 1.03 16.25 1.68
C ASN A 149 1.98 16.89 2.72
N ASP A 150 1.47 17.17 3.92
CA ASP A 150 2.19 17.71 5.07
C ASP A 150 2.86 16.61 5.93
N LYS A 151 2.71 15.33 5.56
CA LYS A 151 3.18 14.20 6.37
C LYS A 151 4.54 13.69 5.91
N THR A 152 5.33 13.22 6.89
CA THR A 152 6.54 12.43 6.65
C THR A 152 6.26 10.99 7.05
N LEU A 153 6.32 10.08 6.08
CA LEU A 153 5.95 8.68 6.24
C LEU A 153 7.20 7.79 6.28
N MET A 154 7.04 6.62 6.92
CA MET A 154 8.06 5.59 7.01
C MET A 154 7.44 4.23 6.70
N ILE A 155 8.23 3.34 6.11
CA ILE A 155 7.82 1.96 5.86
C ILE A 155 7.74 1.21 7.18
N ARG A 156 6.64 0.48 7.36
CA ARG A 156 6.40 -0.42 8.48
C ARG A 156 6.53 -1.87 8.02
N PRO A 157 7.54 -2.60 8.49
CA PRO A 157 7.73 -3.99 8.13
C PRO A 157 6.80 -4.88 8.97
N LEU A 158 6.04 -5.75 8.30
CA LEU A 158 5.00 -6.59 8.91
C LEU A 158 5.09 -8.04 8.43
N MET A 159 4.54 -8.96 9.23
CA MET A 159 4.68 -10.41 9.06
C MET A 159 3.37 -11.15 9.27
N PRO A 160 3.21 -12.28 8.55
CA PRO A 160 2.90 -12.29 7.13
C PRO A 160 1.45 -11.93 6.83
N THR A 161 0.62 -11.91 7.87
CA THR A 161 -0.83 -11.69 7.81
C THR A 161 -1.23 -10.57 8.75
N PRO A 162 -0.74 -9.33 8.52
CA PRO A 162 -1.08 -8.22 9.38
C PRO A 162 -2.56 -7.87 9.22
N THR A 163 -3.15 -7.45 10.33
CA THR A 163 -4.54 -6.98 10.38
C THR A 163 -4.57 -5.46 10.32
N ILE A 164 -5.28 -4.91 9.34
CA ILE A 164 -5.62 -3.50 9.24
C ILE A 164 -6.56 -3.17 10.38
N LYS A 165 -6.12 -2.24 11.23
CA LYS A 165 -6.89 -1.72 12.35
C LYS A 165 -7.68 -0.48 11.93
N ASN A 166 -8.73 -0.20 12.69
CA ASN A 166 -9.47 1.04 12.61
C ASN A 166 -8.52 2.25 12.63
N CYS A 167 -8.83 3.27 11.83
CA CYS A 167 -8.25 4.59 12.02
C CYS A 167 -9.19 5.45 12.83
N TYR A 168 -8.58 6.37 13.58
CA TYR A 168 -9.28 7.39 14.33
C TYR A 168 -9.05 8.71 13.62
N GLY A 169 -10.10 9.50 13.50
CA GLY A 169 -10.06 10.85 12.92
C GLY A 169 -9.76 11.92 13.95
#